data_AF-A0A939DNN2-F1
#
_entry.id   AF-A0A939DNN2-F1
#
_cell.length_a   1.000
_cell.length_b   1.000
_cell.length_c   1.000
_cell.angle_alpha   90.00
_cell.angle_beta   90.00
_cell.angle_gamma   90.00
#
_symmetry.space_group_name_H-M   'P 1'
#
loop_
_entity.id
_entity.type
_entity.pdbx_description
1 polymer ?
#
loop_
_entity_poly.entity_id
_entity_poly.type
_entity_poly.pdbx_seq_one_letter_code
_entity_poly.pdbx_strand_id
1 'polypeptide(L)' 'MQKVNPVNLILAIFLPPIGALLQVGLTTHFFINVLLTILGVIPGVIHAVWLVLTDKKG' A
#
# COMPACT_ATOMS: atom_id res chain seq x y z
N MET A 1 17.27 -17.77 -6.31
CA MET A 1 16.01 -18.25 -5.69
C MET A 1 16.04 -17.89 -4.21
N GLN A 2 15.43 -16.78 -3.83
CA GLN A 2 15.36 -16.37 -2.42
C GLN A 2 14.39 -17.31 -1.70
N LYS A 3 14.91 -18.18 -0.83
CA LYS A 3 14.10 -19.06 0.01
C LYS A 3 13.30 -18.19 0.97
N VAL A 4 11.97 -18.21 0.83
CA VAL A 4 11.06 -17.50 1.74
C VAL A 4 11.06 -18.24 3.08
N ASN A 5 11.66 -17.62 4.09
CA ASN A 5 11.66 -18.13 5.46
C ASN A 5 10.38 -17.67 6.17
N PRO A 6 9.73 -18.51 6.99
CA PRO A 6 8.48 -18.17 7.67
C PRO A 6 8.60 -16.93 8.57
N VAL A 7 9.81 -16.62 9.07
CA VAL A 7 10.11 -15.40 9.84
C VAL A 7 9.93 -14.13 9.00
N ASN A 8 10.32 -14.14 7.72
CA ASN A 8 10.12 -13.00 6.82
C ASN A 8 8.64 -12.74 6.52
N LEU A 9 7.82 -13.80 6.49
CA LEU A 9 6.38 -13.67 6.27
C LEU A 9 5.70 -12.96 7.46
N ILE A 10 6.08 -13.31 8.68
CA ILE A 10 5.55 -12.69 9.90
C ILE A 10 5.94 -11.20 9.96
N LEU A 11 7.19 -10.89 9.62
CA LEU A 11 7.69 -9.51 9.54
C LEU A 11 7.01 -8.70 8.43
N ALA A 12 6.66 -9.33 7.29
CA ALA A 12 5.93 -8.67 6.21
C ALA A 12 4.48 -8.32 6.57
N ILE A 13 3.86 -9.11 7.46
CA ILE A 13 2.49 -8.85 7.91
C ILE A 13 2.46 -7.73 8.95
N PHE A 14 3.40 -7.73 9.91
CA PHE A 14 3.48 -6.71 10.96
C PHE A 14 4.13 -5.40 10.50
N LEU A 15 5.04 -5.47 9.52
CA LEU A 15 5.81 -4.35 9.01
C LEU A 15 5.89 -4.43 7.48
N PRO A 16 4.77 -4.14 6.78
CA PRO A 16 4.65 -4.26 5.33
C PRO A 16 5.78 -3.62 4.50
N PRO A 17 6.34 -2.43 4.84
CA PRO A 17 7.43 -1.87 4.06
C PRO A 17 8.73 -2.67 4.14
N ILE A 18 9.03 -3.32 5.26
CA ILE A 18 10.25 -4.14 5.42
C ILE A 18 10.07 -5.51 4.74
N GLY A 19 8.88 -6.11 4.83
CA GLY A 19 8.57 -7.35 4.12
C GLY A 19 8.65 -7.21 2.60
N ALA A 20 8.09 -6.12 2.08
CA ALA A 20 8.17 -5.83 0.65
C ALA A 20 9.63 -5.53 0.21
N LEU A 21 10.39 -4.74 0.98
CA LEU A 21 11.82 -4.50 0.72
C LEU A 21 12.63 -5.81 0.67
N LEU A 22 12.35 -6.76 1.55
CA LEU A 22 13.07 -8.05 1.59
C LEU A 22 12.59 -9.04 0.52
N GLN A 23 11.34 -8.97 0.07
CA GLN A 23 10.76 -9.95 -0.87
C GLN A 23 10.89 -9.54 -2.33
N VAL A 24 10.68 -8.26 -2.65
CA VAL A 24 10.81 -7.73 -4.02
C VAL A 24 12.05 -6.86 -4.20
N GLY A 25 12.76 -6.49 -3.13
CA GLY A 25 13.91 -5.58 -3.19
C GLY A 25 13.51 -4.09 -3.32
N LEU A 26 14.52 -3.22 -3.51
CA LEU A 26 14.36 -1.82 -3.96
C LEU A 26 14.05 -1.76 -5.47
N THR A 27 13.04 -2.50 -5.90
CA THR A 27 12.66 -2.57 -7.31
C THR A 27 11.55 -1.55 -7.59
N THR A 28 11.45 -1.10 -8.84
CA THR A 28 10.41 -0.18 -9.34
C THR A 28 8.99 -0.57 -8.91
N HIS A 29 8.70 -1.87 -8.77
CA HIS A 29 7.42 -2.39 -8.27
C HIS A 29 7.10 -1.96 -6.81
N PHE A 30 8.11 -1.88 -5.92
CA PHE A 30 7.93 -1.37 -4.55
C PHE A 30 7.55 0.11 -4.55
N PHE A 31 8.27 0.92 -5.34
CA PHE A 31 7.98 2.36 -5.49
C PHE A 31 6.64 2.61 -6.15
N ILE A 32 6.26 1.84 -7.16
CA ILE A 32 4.93 1.91 -7.78
C ILE A 32 3.85 1.60 -6.74
N ASN A 33 4.00 0.57 -5.91
CA ASN A 33 3.01 0.22 -4.89
C ASN A 33 2.89 1.29 -3.79
N VAL A 34 4.00 1.86 -3.34
CA VAL A 34 4.00 3.00 -2.38
C VAL A 34 3.33 4.22 -3.00
N LEU A 35 3.68 4.57 -4.24
CA LEU A 35 3.08 5.68 -4.97
C LEU A 35 1.58 5.45 -5.17
N LEU A 36 1.16 4.23 -5.51
CA LEU A 36 -0.25 3.85 -5.68
C LEU A 36 -1.02 3.88 -4.36
N THR A 37 -0.36 3.58 -3.23
CA THR A 37 -0.96 3.69 -1.90
C THR A 37 -1.22 5.15 -1.54
N ILE A 38 -0.26 6.04 -1.79
CA ILE A 38 -0.40 7.49 -1.56
C ILE A 38 -1.43 8.09 -2.54
N LEU A 39 -1.35 7.70 -3.82
CA LEU A 39 -2.29 8.08 -4.87
C LEU A 39 -3.66 7.43 -4.73
N GLY A 40 -3.88 6.42 -3.91
CA GLY A 40 -5.20 5.87 -3.61
C GLY A 40 -5.87 6.58 -2.43
N VAL A 41 -5.05 6.96 -1.44
CA VAL A 41 -5.49 7.71 -0.26
C VAL A 41 -5.97 9.11 -0.64
N ILE A 42 -5.21 9.86 -1.45
CA ILE A 42 -5.56 11.24 -1.81
C ILE A 42 -6.90 11.35 -2.57
N PRO A 43 -7.14 10.63 -3.69
CA PRO A 43 -8.43 10.66 -4.37
C PRO A 43 -9.53 10.00 -3.54
N GLY A 44 -9.22 9.00 -2.70
CA GLY A 44 -10.19 8.44 -1.76
C GLY A 44 -10.70 9.47 -0.76
N VAL A 45 -9.80 10.28 -0.20
CA VAL A 45 -10.14 11.38 0.72
C VAL A 45 -10.90 12.49 -0.02
N ILE A 46 -10.44 12.91 -1.20
CA ILE A 46 -11.15 13.94 -1.99
C ILE A 46 -12.55 13.45 -2.37
N HIS A 47 -12.69 12.20 -2.79
CA HIS A 47 -13.97 11.60 -3.14
C HIS A 47 -14.91 11.50 -1.92
N ALA A 48 -14.40 11.07 -0.77
CA ALA A 48 -15.18 11.02 0.47
C ALA A 48 -15.61 12.42 0.95
N VAL A 49 -14.72 13.41 0.87
CA VAL A 49 -15.03 14.81 1.19
C VAL A 49 -16.07 15.37 0.21
N TRP A 50 -15.94 15.09 -1.08
CA TRP A 50 -16.93 15.51 -2.08
C TRP A 50 -18.30 14.86 -1.84
N LEU A 51 -18.34 13.56 -1.49
CA LEU A 51 -19.57 12.84 -1.14
C LEU A 51 -20.26 13.46 0.08
N VAL A 52 -19.51 13.76 1.14
CA VAL A 52 -20.02 14.40 2.36
C VAL A 52 -20.51 15.82 2.10
N LEU A 53 -19.73 16.61 1.34
CA LEU A 53 -20.09 18.00 1.04
C LEU A 53 -21.28 18.11 0.07
N THR A 54 -21.49 17.10 -0.78
CA THR A 54 -22.52 17.15 -1.82
C THR A 54 -23.88 16.63 -1.35
N ASP A 55 -24.01 16.06 -0.14
CA ASP A 55 -25.23 15.43 0.41
C ASP A 55 -26.03 14.62 -0.64
N LYS A 56 -25.32 14.00 -1.59
CA LYS A 56 -25.96 13.09 -2.55
C LYS A 56 -25.91 11.69 -1.98
N LYS A 57 -26.95 11.36 -1.22
CA LYS A 57 -27.42 9.97 -1.07
C LYS A 57 -27.96 9.51 -2.44
N GLY A 58 -27.08 9.13 -3.37
CA GLY A 58 -27.50 8.59 -4.67
C GLY A 58 -26.50 8.85 -5.78
#